data_AF-A0AB34PBP6-F1
#
_entry.id   AF-A0AB34PBP6-F1
#
_cell.length_a   1.000
_cell.length_b   1.000
_cell.length_c   1.000
_cell.angle_alpha   90.00
_cell.angle_beta   90.00
_cell.angle_gamma   90.00
#
_symmetry.space_group_name_H-M   'P 1'
#
loop_
_entity.id
_entity.type
_entity.pdbx_description
1 polymer ?
#
loop_
_entity_poly.entity_id
_entity_poly.type
_entity_poly.pdbx_seq_one_letter_code
_entity_poly.pdbx_strand_id
1 'polypeptide(L)'
;SFAGTAGQTVALQVAGQTTVPADRLTYYTVYKPDGTVLNSAAPTSATTLNLPNLPMTGTYTVFVDPYYGETLSAQLTLTSSK
;
A
#
# COMPACT_ATOMS: atom_id res chain seq x y z
N SER A 1 -1.73 8.83 -2.99
CA SER A 1 -0.34 9.14 -2.65
C SER A 1 -0.30 9.84 -1.29
N PHE A 2 0.88 9.96 -0.67
CA PHE A 2 1.07 10.65 0.61
C PHE A 2 2.43 11.35 0.65
N ALA A 3 2.54 12.42 1.44
CA ALA A 3 3.82 13.06 1.73
C ALA A 3 4.53 12.32 2.87
N GLY A 4 5.81 12.03 2.69
CA GLY A 4 6.65 11.37 3.69
C GLY A 4 7.96 12.13 3.90
N THR A 5 8.53 12.00 5.09
CA THR A 5 9.84 12.57 5.45
C THR A 5 10.87 11.47 5.65
N ALA A 6 12.12 11.68 5.26
CA ALA A 6 13.19 10.73 5.52
C ALA A 6 13.28 10.35 7.01
N GLY A 7 13.43 9.05 7.29
CA GLY A 7 13.47 8.49 8.65
C GLY A 7 12.10 8.16 9.25
N GLN A 8 11.00 8.68 8.73
CA GLN A 8 9.65 8.40 9.23
C GLN A 8 9.31 6.91 9.13
N THR A 9 8.58 6.39 10.12
CA THR A 9 8.00 5.05 10.06
C THR A 9 6.54 5.16 9.66
N VAL A 10 6.12 4.39 8.66
CA VAL A 10 4.76 4.40 8.13
C VAL A 10 4.26 2.98 7.96
N ALA A 11 2.99 2.72 8.28
CA ALA A 11 2.32 1.48 7.96
C ALA A 11 1.09 1.76 7.08
N LEU A 12 0.87 0.91 6.08
CA LEU A 12 -0.33 0.88 5.27
C LEU A 12 -1.22 -0.25 5.75
N GLN A 13 -2.40 0.09 6.26
CA GLN A 13 -3.41 -0.88 6.65
C GLN A 13 -4.47 -0.99 5.56
N VAL A 14 -4.76 -2.23 5.15
CA VAL A 14 -5.84 -2.61 4.24
C VAL A 14 -6.92 -3.32 5.04
N ALA A 15 -8.14 -2.79 5.00
CA ALA A 15 -9.29 -3.35 5.69
C ALA A 15 -10.48 -3.53 4.74
N GLY A 16 -11.36 -4.48 5.04
CA GLY A 16 -12.59 -4.70 4.28
C GLY A 16 -12.38 -5.05 2.80
N GLN A 17 -11.23 -5.64 2.45
CA GLN A 17 -10.96 -6.04 1.07
C GLN A 17 -11.94 -7.12 0.62
N THR A 18 -12.65 -6.86 -0.47
CA THR A 18 -13.48 -7.82 -1.20
C THR A 18 -13.27 -7.67 -2.70
N THR A 19 -13.39 -8.76 -3.43
CA THR A 19 -13.24 -8.81 -4.89
C THR A 19 -14.43 -9.47 -5.55
N VAL A 20 -14.69 -9.12 -6.82
CA VAL A 20 -15.65 -9.82 -7.69
C VAL A 20 -14.94 -10.22 -8.98
N PRO A 21 -14.76 -11.53 -9.23
CA PRO A 21 -15.08 -12.68 -8.36
C PRO A 21 -14.32 -12.66 -7.02
N ALA A 22 -14.86 -13.35 -6.01
CA ALA A 22 -14.29 -13.38 -4.65
C ALA A 22 -12.93 -14.10 -4.56
N ASP A 23 -12.24 -13.87 -3.44
CA ASP A 23 -10.97 -14.51 -3.04
C ASP A 23 -9.80 -14.28 -4.03
N ARG A 24 -9.79 -13.11 -4.68
CA ARG A 24 -8.73 -12.71 -5.61
C ARG A 24 -7.67 -11.85 -4.95
N LEU A 25 -6.44 -11.99 -5.45
CA LEU A 25 -5.28 -11.22 -5.01
C LEU A 25 -5.40 -9.77 -5.49
N THR A 26 -4.94 -8.84 -4.66
CA THR A 26 -4.78 -7.43 -5.04
C THR A 26 -3.40 -6.98 -4.61
N TYR A 27 -2.61 -6.47 -5.55
CA TYR A 27 -1.28 -5.94 -5.27
C TYR A 27 -1.39 -4.53 -4.72
N TYR A 28 -0.77 -4.30 -3.56
CA TYR A 28 -0.55 -2.99 -2.97
C TYR A 28 0.95 -2.72 -3.01
N THR A 29 1.37 -1.84 -3.92
CA THR A 29 2.78 -1.48 -4.09
C THR A 29 2.98 -0.03 -3.67
N VAL A 30 3.90 0.19 -2.74
CA VAL A 30 4.31 1.54 -2.35
C VAL A 30 5.57 1.91 -3.12
N TYR A 31 5.47 2.97 -3.90
CA TYR A 31 6.58 3.57 -4.63
C TYR A 31 7.15 4.77 -3.87
N LYS A 32 8.48 4.90 -3.93
CA LYS A 32 9.23 6.06 -3.47
C LYS A 32 9.02 7.26 -4.41
N PRO A 33 9.38 8.47 -3.98
CA PRO A 33 9.33 9.66 -4.84
C PRO A 33 10.17 9.55 -6.13
N ASP A 34 11.20 8.70 -6.15
CA ASP A 34 12.05 8.42 -7.32
C ASP A 34 11.44 7.40 -8.32
N GLY A 35 10.24 6.88 -8.02
CA GLY A 35 9.55 5.88 -8.85
C GLY A 35 9.98 4.43 -8.61
N THR A 36 10.95 4.16 -7.73
CA THR A 36 11.33 2.79 -7.36
C THR A 36 10.41 2.22 -6.27
N VAL A 37 10.28 0.89 -6.22
CA VAL A 37 9.46 0.22 -5.19
C VAL A 37 10.11 0.38 -3.82
N LEU A 38 9.31 0.79 -2.83
CA LEU A 38 9.66 0.77 -1.41
C LEU A 38 9.29 -0.57 -0.78
N ASN A 39 8.04 -1.02 -0.96
CA ASN A 39 7.53 -2.28 -0.43
C ASN A 39 6.24 -2.70 -1.18
N SER A 40 5.86 -3.98 -1.09
CA SER A 40 4.62 -4.48 -1.70
C SER A 40 4.04 -5.69 -0.96
N ALA A 41 2.73 -5.87 -1.05
CA ALA A 41 2.03 -7.09 -0.63
C ALA A 41 0.88 -7.42 -1.59
N ALA A 42 0.49 -8.70 -1.64
CA ALA A 42 -0.64 -9.16 -2.44
C ALA A 42 -1.58 -10.06 -1.60
N PRO A 43 -2.38 -9.50 -0.67
CA PRO A 43 -3.34 -10.28 0.09
C PRO A 43 -4.59 -10.59 -0.73
N THR A 44 -5.35 -11.60 -0.30
CA THR A 44 -6.74 -11.83 -0.72
C THR A 44 -7.77 -11.14 0.20
N SER A 45 -7.34 -10.66 1.37
CA SER A 45 -8.18 -10.03 2.40
C SER A 45 -7.43 -8.89 3.13
N ALA A 46 -7.80 -8.59 4.38
CA ALA A 46 -7.16 -7.53 5.17
C ALA A 46 -5.67 -7.82 5.44
N THR A 47 -4.85 -6.78 5.45
CA THR A 47 -3.43 -6.89 5.78
C THR A 47 -2.86 -5.58 6.31
N THR A 48 -1.68 -5.63 6.92
CA THR A 48 -0.89 -4.45 7.27
C THR A 48 0.49 -4.57 6.65
N LEU A 49 0.84 -3.62 5.79
CA LEU A 49 2.16 -3.49 5.20
C LEU A 49 2.97 -2.48 6.01
N ASN A 50 3.83 -2.99 6.90
CA ASN A 50 4.80 -2.18 7.62
C ASN A 50 5.91 -1.76 6.65
N LEU A 51 6.04 -0.46 6.38
CA LEU A 51 7.07 0.03 5.49
C LEU A 51 8.40 0.13 6.23
N PRO A 52 9.54 -0.08 5.54
CA PRO A 52 10.83 0.33 6.09
C PRO A 52 10.83 1.85 6.32
N ASN A 53 11.75 2.35 7.15
CA ASN A 53 11.93 3.79 7.33
C ASN A 53 12.06 4.47 5.96
N LEU A 54 11.33 5.56 5.78
CA LEU A 54 11.30 6.27 4.51
C LEU A 54 12.71 6.77 4.17
N PRO A 55 13.30 6.39 3.01
CA PRO A 55 14.69 6.74 2.72
C PRO A 55 14.86 8.19 2.26
N MET A 56 13.78 8.85 1.82
CA MET A 56 13.83 10.22 1.30
C MET A 56 12.54 10.99 1.59
N THR A 57 12.66 12.31 1.67
CA THR A 57 11.50 13.20 1.78
C THR A 57 10.87 13.40 0.40
N GLY A 58 9.54 13.30 0.31
CA GLY A 58 8.81 13.52 -0.93
C GLY A 58 7.46 12.84 -0.96
N THR A 59 6.87 12.74 -2.15
CA THR A 59 5.57 12.09 -2.35
C THR A 59 5.74 10.60 -2.68
N TYR A 60 5.20 9.75 -1.83
CA TYR A 60 5.10 8.31 -2.04
C TYR A 60 3.75 7.96 -2.66
N THR A 61 3.73 6.93 -3.50
CA THR A 61 2.52 6.50 -4.20
C THR A 61 2.15 5.09 -3.78
N VAL A 62 0.91 4.89 -3.33
CA VAL A 62 0.33 3.56 -3.16
C VAL A 62 -0.39 3.24 -4.45
N PHE A 63 0.08 2.23 -5.16
CA PHE A 63 -0.53 1.67 -6.36
C PHE A 63 -1.31 0.41 -5.97
N VAL A 64 -2.58 0.35 -6.37
CA VAL A 64 -3.50 -0.73 -6.03
C VAL A 64 -3.94 -1.39 -7.33
N ASP A 65 -3.65 -2.68 -7.47
CA ASP A 65 -3.79 -3.43 -8.71
C ASP A 65 -4.37 -4.83 -8.47
N PRO A 66 -5.70 -5.01 -8.62
CA PRO A 66 -6.33 -6.33 -8.64
C PRO A 66 -5.73 -7.20 -9.76
N TYR A 67 -5.33 -8.43 -9.46
CA TYR A 67 -4.46 -9.23 -10.34
C TYR A 67 -4.98 -9.44 -11.77
N TYR A 68 -6.28 -9.59 -11.95
CA TYR A 68 -6.93 -9.69 -13.26
C TYR A 68 -7.90 -8.53 -13.53
N GLY A 69 -7.71 -7.38 -12.86
CA GLY A 69 -8.60 -6.23 -12.97
C GLY A 69 -9.98 -6.49 -12.36
N GLU A 70 -10.06 -7.31 -11.32
CA GLU A 70 -11.31 -7.61 -10.63
C GLU A 70 -11.95 -6.34 -10.03
N THR A 71 -13.26 -6.36 -9.84
CA THR A 71 -13.92 -5.29 -9.08
C THR A 71 -13.48 -5.39 -7.62
N LEU A 72 -12.78 -4.37 -7.12
CA LEU A 72 -12.25 -4.31 -5.77
C LEU A 72 -13.05 -3.30 -4.91
N SER A 73 -13.33 -3.67 -3.67
CA SER A 73 -13.65 -2.73 -2.60
C SER A 73 -12.66 -2.92 -1.46
N ALA A 74 -12.04 -1.85 -0.97
CA ALA A 74 -11.12 -1.87 0.16
C ALA A 74 -11.03 -0.49 0.82
N GLN A 75 -10.69 -0.45 2.11
CA GLN A 75 -10.29 0.75 2.83
C GLN A 75 -8.78 0.74 3.06
N LEU A 76 -8.12 1.85 2.73
CA LEU A 76 -6.71 2.05 2.99
C LEU A 76 -6.52 3.14 4.05
N THR A 77 -5.76 2.82 5.10
CA THR A 77 -5.40 3.74 6.18
C THR A 77 -3.88 3.82 6.29
N LEU A 78 -3.34 5.03 6.35
CA LEU A 78 -1.93 5.26 6.64
C LEU A 78 -1.77 5.69 8.09
N THR A 79 -0.91 5.02 8.83
CA THR A 79 -0.48 5.44 10.15
C THR A 79 1.00 5.73 10.13
N SER A 80 1.41 6.77 10.86
CA SER A 80 2.82 7.15 10.92
C SER A 80 3.21 7.54 12.33
N SER A 81 4.42 7.17 12.72
CA SER A 81 5.10 7.69 13.90
C SER A 81 6.39 8.39 13.48
N LYS A 82 6.79 9.38 14.28
CA LYS A 82 8.10 10.01 14.15
C LYS A 82 9.16 9.18 14.89
#